data_AF-D3YVC6-F1
#
_entry.id   AF-D3YVC6-F1
#
_cell.length_a   1.000
_cell.length_b   1.000
_cell.length_c   1.000
_cell.angle_alpha   90.00
_cell.angle_beta   90.00
_cell.angle_gamma   90.00
#
_symmetry.space_group_name_H-M   'P 1'
#
loop_
_entity.id
_entity.type
_entity.pdbx_description
1 polymer ?
#
loop_
_entity_poly.entity_id
_entity_poly.type
_entity_poly.pdbx_seq_one_letter_code
_entity_poly.pdbx_strand_id
1 'polypeptide(L)'
;MGKGDPKKPRGKMSSYAFFVQTCREEHKKKHPDASVNFSEFSKKCSERWKTMSAKEKGKFEDMAKADKARYEREMKTYIPPKGETKKKFKDP
;
A
#
# COMPACT_ATOMS: atom_id res chain seq x y z
N MET A 1 4.51 3.71 15.54
CA MET A 1 4.51 2.64 14.51
C MET A 1 4.79 1.33 15.22
N GLY A 2 3.84 0.39 15.14
CA GLY A 2 3.67 -0.67 16.13
C GLY A 2 4.79 -1.69 16.20
N LYS A 3 5.04 -2.16 17.43
CA LYS A 3 5.84 -3.34 17.76
C LYS A 3 5.17 -4.57 17.14
N GLY A 4 5.61 -4.99 15.96
CA GLY A 4 5.28 -6.27 15.34
C GLY A 4 6.58 -7.03 15.07
N ASP A 5 6.50 -8.35 14.90
CA ASP A 5 7.68 -9.17 14.58
C ASP A 5 8.41 -8.60 13.34
N PRO A 6 9.69 -8.21 13.44
CA PRO A 6 10.49 -7.75 12.31
C PRO A 6 10.59 -8.77 11.17
N LYS A 7 10.40 -10.07 11.47
CA LYS A 7 10.40 -11.16 10.49
C LYS A 7 9.07 -11.29 9.76
N LYS A 8 8.01 -10.63 10.23
CA LYS A 8 6.70 -10.68 9.59
C LYS A 8 6.75 -9.92 8.26
N PRO A 9 6.40 -10.57 7.14
CA PRO A 9 6.25 -9.89 5.87
C PRO A 9 5.31 -8.69 5.99
N ARG A 10 5.71 -7.57 5.38
CA ARG A 10 4.89 -6.36 5.39
C ARG A 10 3.58 -6.64 4.64
N GLY A 11 2.44 -6.16 5.17
CA GLY A 11 1.13 -6.41 4.58
C GLY A 11 1.02 -6.02 3.10
N LYS A 12 0.09 -6.68 2.39
CA LYS A 12 -0.22 -6.39 0.98
C LYS A 12 -0.62 -4.92 0.79
N MET A 13 -0.12 -4.27 -0.25
CA MET A 13 -0.56 -2.95 -0.68
C MET A 13 -1.66 -3.09 -1.73
N SER A 14 -2.75 -2.33 -1.55
CA SER A 14 -3.83 -2.24 -2.54
C SER A 14 -3.43 -1.34 -3.72
N SER A 15 -4.19 -1.39 -4.81
CA SER A 15 -4.00 -0.52 -5.98
C SER A 15 -4.06 0.96 -5.59
N TYR A 16 -5.03 1.32 -4.74
CA TYR A 16 -5.12 2.67 -4.17
C TYR A 16 -3.90 3.04 -3.32
N ALA A 17 -3.36 2.12 -2.51
CA ALA A 17 -2.18 2.40 -1.70
C ALA A 17 -0.93 2.68 -2.58
N PHE A 18 -0.75 1.94 -3.68
CA PHE A 18 0.29 2.23 -4.67
C PHE A 18 0.09 3.57 -5.35
N PHE A 19 -1.16 3.92 -5.68
CA PHE A 19 -1.48 5.21 -6.26
C PHE A 19 -1.15 6.38 -5.33
N VAL A 20 -1.55 6.30 -4.05
CA VAL A 20 -1.24 7.32 -3.04
C VAL A 20 0.26 7.46 -2.83
N GLN A 21 0.99 6.33 -2.80
CA GLN A 21 2.45 6.31 -2.73
C GLN A 21 3.08 7.04 -3.93
N THR A 22 2.62 6.73 -5.15
CA THR A 22 3.10 7.37 -6.39
C THR A 22 2.81 8.86 -6.40
N CYS A 23 1.59 9.27 -6.03
CA CYS A 23 1.22 10.68 -5.90
C CYS A 23 2.11 11.41 -4.89
N ARG A 24 2.50 10.73 -3.80
CA ARG A 24 3.32 11.32 -2.75
C ARG A 24 4.76 11.50 -3.23
N GLU A 25 5.29 10.53 -3.96
CA GLU A 25 6.62 10.59 -4.56
C GLU A 25 6.69 11.66 -5.65
N GLU A 26 5.69 11.76 -6.52
CA GLU A 26 5.57 12.82 -7.52
C GLU A 26 5.54 14.20 -6.84
N HIS A 27 4.75 14.35 -5.79
CA HIS A 27 4.65 15.61 -5.06
C HIS A 27 5.98 15.99 -4.39
N LYS A 28 6.66 15.03 -3.74
CA LYS A 28 7.99 15.26 -3.16
C LYS A 28 9.05 15.61 -4.20
N LYS A 29 8.99 15.03 -5.41
CA LYS A 29 9.92 15.36 -6.49
C LYS A 29 9.69 16.78 -7.02
N LYS A 30 8.44 17.22 -7.12
CA LYS A 30 8.08 18.56 -7.62
C LYS A 30 8.24 19.65 -6.56
N HIS A 31 8.02 19.31 -5.30
CA HIS A 31 8.08 20.23 -4.16
C HIS A 31 8.89 19.60 -3.03
N PRO A 32 10.22 19.48 -3.18
CA PRO A 32 11.08 18.85 -2.17
C PRO A 32 11.02 19.58 -0.81
N ASP A 33 10.80 20.90 -0.82
CA ASP A 33 10.77 21.74 0.39
C ASP A 33 9.36 21.97 0.94
N ALA A 34 8.32 21.49 0.25
CA ALA A 34 6.95 21.65 0.72
C ALA A 34 6.58 20.59 1.75
N SER A 35 6.08 21.04 2.90
CA SER A 35 5.43 20.15 3.87
C SER A 35 4.06 19.73 3.33
N VAL A 36 3.89 18.43 3.10
CA VAL A 36 2.64 17.87 2.59
C VAL A 36 1.65 17.71 3.73
N ASN A 37 0.58 18.52 3.74
CA ASN A 37 -0.53 18.29 4.65
C ASN A 37 -1.24 16.97 4.27
N PHE A 38 -1.16 15.96 5.14
CA PHE A 38 -1.69 14.63 4.87
C PHE A 38 -3.21 14.63 4.65
N SER A 39 -3.96 15.49 5.36
CA SER A 39 -5.41 15.58 5.22
C SER A 39 -5.79 16.08 3.82
N GLU A 40 -5.15 17.16 3.39
CA GLU A 40 -5.40 17.75 2.07
C GLU A 40 -4.92 16.82 0.94
N PHE A 41 -3.75 16.21 1.11
CA PHE A 41 -3.20 15.26 0.16
C PHE A 41 -4.08 14.01 0.02
N SER A 42 -4.62 13.49 1.12
CA SER A 42 -5.55 12.36 1.11
C SER A 42 -6.83 12.70 0.34
N LYS A 43 -7.41 13.89 0.56
CA LYS A 43 -8.58 14.37 -0.19
C LYS A 43 -8.29 14.44 -1.69
N LYS A 44 -7.20 15.14 -2.07
CA LYS A 44 -6.76 15.27 -3.48
C LYS A 44 -6.51 13.91 -4.14
N CYS A 45 -5.86 12.96 -3.44
CA CYS A 45 -5.66 11.61 -3.95
C CYS A 45 -7.00 10.89 -4.15
N SER A 46 -7.92 10.98 -3.20
CA SER A 46 -9.21 10.29 -3.30
C SER A 46 -10.05 10.81 -4.47
N GLU A 47 -10.04 12.12 -4.72
CA GLU A 47 -10.72 12.74 -5.85
C GLU A 47 -10.10 12.32 -7.17
N ARG A 48 -8.76 12.42 -7.28
CA ARG A 48 -8.03 12.00 -8.49
C ARG A 48 -8.26 10.51 -8.78
N TRP A 49 -8.24 9.66 -7.76
CA TRP A 49 -8.53 8.24 -7.95
C TRP A 49 -9.94 8.00 -8.48
N LYS A 50 -10.96 8.74 -8.01
CA LYS A 50 -12.33 8.59 -8.52
C LYS A 50 -12.43 8.98 -9.98
N THR A 51 -11.77 10.06 -10.40
CA THR A 51 -11.81 10.56 -11.79
C THR A 51 -10.90 9.81 -12.75
N MET A 52 -9.93 9.03 -12.26
CA MET A 52 -9.06 8.22 -13.11
C MET A 52 -9.80 7.14 -13.89
N SER A 53 -9.36 6.95 -15.12
CA SER A 53 -9.88 5.92 -16.02
C SER A 53 -9.51 4.52 -15.56
N ALA A 54 -10.28 3.52 -16.01
CA ALA A 54 -9.97 2.11 -15.75
C ALA A 54 -8.58 1.71 -16.28
N LYS A 55 -8.14 2.31 -17.39
CA LYS A 55 -6.81 2.05 -17.97
C LYS A 55 -5.69 2.54 -17.05
N GLU A 56 -5.82 3.73 -16.49
CA GLU A 56 -4.82 4.26 -15.55
C GLU A 56 -4.84 3.49 -14.23
N LYS A 57 -6.04 3.15 -13.73
CA LYS A 57 -6.20 2.29 -12.54
C LYS A 57 -5.61 0.90 -12.75
N GLY A 58 -5.73 0.35 -13.96
CA GLY A 58 -5.21 -0.97 -14.33
C GLY A 58 -3.72 -1.12 -14.02
N LYS A 59 -2.91 -0.08 -14.27
CA LYS A 59 -1.49 -0.07 -13.88
C LYS A 59 -1.29 -0.33 -12.38
N PHE A 60 -2.09 0.30 -11.53
CA PHE A 60 -2.00 0.13 -10.08
C PHE A 60 -2.62 -1.18 -9.60
N GLU A 61 -3.64 -1.70 -10.30
CA GLU A 61 -4.19 -3.02 -10.06
C GLU A 61 -3.16 -4.12 -10.34
N ASP A 62 -2.39 -4.00 -11.42
CA ASP A 62 -1.34 -4.97 -11.74
C ASP A 62 -0.19 -4.91 -10.71
N MET A 63 0.17 -3.72 -10.24
CA MET A 63 1.11 -3.58 -9.10
C MET A 63 0.56 -4.26 -7.84
N ALA A 64 -0.73 -4.08 -7.53
CA ALA A 64 -1.36 -4.74 -6.39
C ALA A 64 -1.43 -6.26 -6.53
N LYS A 65 -1.66 -6.78 -7.74
CA LYS A 65 -1.61 -8.23 -8.02
C LYS A 65 -0.20 -8.79 -7.82
N ALA A 66 0.83 -8.09 -8.31
CA ALA A 66 2.22 -8.48 -8.10
C ALA A 66 2.60 -8.46 -6.60
N ASP A 67 2.14 -7.42 -5.88
CA ASP A 67 2.33 -7.27 -4.44
C ASP A 67 1.65 -8.39 -3.63
N LYS A 68 0.42 -8.74 -4.02
CA LYS A 68 -0.30 -9.89 -3.47
C LYS A 68 0.51 -11.18 -3.62
N ALA A 69 1.06 -11.43 -4.81
CA ALA A 69 1.89 -12.60 -5.07
C ALA A 69 3.20 -12.60 -4.27
N ARG A 70 3.85 -11.44 -4.12
CA ARG A 70 5.04 -11.28 -3.25
C ARG A 70 4.69 -11.63 -1.81
N TYR A 71 3.66 -11.02 -1.23
CA TYR A 71 3.26 -11.29 0.15
C TYR A 71 2.89 -12.75 0.37
N GLU A 72 2.19 -13.38 -0.57
CA GLU A 72 1.84 -14.81 -0.46
C GLU A 72 3.08 -15.70 -0.48
N ARG A 73 4.12 -15.34 -1.27
CA ARG A 73 5.40 -16.03 -1.26
C ARG A 73 6.15 -15.85 0.06
N GLU A 74 6.24 -14.62 0.55
CA GLU A 74 6.91 -14.29 1.82
C GLU A 74 6.19 -14.90 3.03
N MET A 75 4.85 -14.94 3.02
CA MET A 75 4.07 -15.55 4.10
C MET A 75 4.17 -17.08 4.12
N LYS A 76 4.46 -17.73 2.99
CA LYS A 76 4.71 -19.18 2.96
C LYS A 76 6.01 -19.54 3.69
N THR A 77 7.00 -18.67 3.65
CA THR A 77 8.29 -18.86 4.33
C THR A 77 8.30 -18.27 5.74
N TYR A 78 7.32 -17.44 6.09
CA TYR A 78 7.20 -16.86 7.42
C TYR A 78 6.75 -17.89 8.46
N ILE A 79 7.58 -18.07 9.48
CA ILE A 79 7.29 -18.88 10.66
C ILE A 79 6.97 -17.91 11.81
N PRO A 80 5.70 -17.77 12.23
CA PRO A 80 5.35 -16.89 13.32
C PRO A 80 5.96 -17.38 14.65
N PRO A 81 6.38 -16.47 15.54
CA PRO A 81 6.85 -16.83 16.87
C PRO A 81 5.72 -17.50 17.67
N LYS A 82 6.09 -18.43 18.55
CA LYS A 82 5.16 -19.21 19.37
C LYS A 82 4.20 -18.26 20.11
N GLY A 83 2.90 -18.30 19.78
CA GLY A 83 1.86 -17.49 20.41
C GLY A 83 1.19 -16.44 19.52
N GLU A 84 1.73 -16.13 18.33
CA GLU A 84 1.02 -15.28 17.37
C GLU A 84 0.00 -16.11 16.58
N THR A 85 -1.27 -16.04 16.98
CA THR A 85 -2.36 -16.59 16.17
C THR A 85 -2.40 -15.87 14.81
N LYS A 86 -2.46 -16.65 13.73
CA LYS A 86 -2.68 -16.14 12.37
C LYS A 86 -3.95 -15.31 12.38
N LYS A 87 -3.85 -13.98 12.49
CA LYS A 87 -5.00 -13.08 12.30
C LYS A 87 -5.56 -13.38 10.92
N LYS A 88 -6.74 -14.04 10.91
CA LYS A 88 -7.46 -14.37 9.69
C LYS A 88 -7.60 -13.08 8.88
N PHE A 89 -7.13 -13.16 7.65
CA PHE A 89 -7.28 -12.13 6.65
C PHE A 89 -8.78 -11.77 6.57
N LYS A 90 -9.12 -10.54 6.95
CA LYS A 90 -10.46 -10.00 6.75
C LYS A 90 -10.50 -9.53 5.29
N ASP A 91 -11.03 -10.37 4.41
CA ASP A 91 -11.50 -9.91 3.11
C ASP A 91 -12.65 -8.91 3.34
N PRO A 92 -12.66 -7.75 2.67
CA PRO A 92 -13.78 -6.81 2.68
C PRO A 92 -15.02 -7.39 2.00
#